data_AF-A0A3D3RHI5-F1
#
_entry.id   AF-A0A3D3RHI5-F1
#
_cell.length_a   1.000
_cell.length_b   1.000
_cell.length_c   1.000
_cell.angle_alpha   90.00
_cell.angle_beta   90.00
_cell.angle_gamma   90.00
#
_symmetry.space_group_name_H-M   'P 1'
#
loop_
_entity.id
_entity.type
_entity.pdbx_description
1 polymer ?
#
loop_
_entity_poly.entity_id
_entity_poly.type
_entity_poly.pdbx_seq_one_letter_code
_entity_poly.pdbx_strand_id
1 'polypeptide(L)'
;IAIDLIIRNGKEGEVYNIGGHNERTNLQVVKTIIKALNKSEDLIQYVTDRPGHDQRYAIDPTKMEKEIGWKPIYTFDTGIQETIEWYLTNKDWWQNILSGEYKNYFDKMYGNRL
;
A
#
# COMPACT_ATOMS: atom_id res chain seq x y z
N ILE A 1 -5.78 -8.75 12.06
CA ILE A 1 -5.96 -8.86 13.53
C ILE A 1 -5.93 -7.53 14.28
N ALA A 2 -5.16 -6.51 13.86
CA ALA A 2 -5.02 -5.24 14.60
C ALA A 2 -6.36 -4.58 15.00
N ILE A 3 -7.26 -4.42 14.03
CA ILE A 3 -8.60 -3.83 14.24
C ILE A 3 -9.44 -4.68 15.20
N ASP A 4 -9.48 -5.99 15.01
CA ASP A 4 -10.20 -6.92 15.90
C ASP A 4 -9.67 -6.86 17.34
N LEU A 5 -8.35 -6.75 17.52
CA LEU A 5 -7.75 -6.59 18.85
C LEU A 5 -8.13 -5.26 19.51
N ILE A 6 -8.24 -4.16 18.75
CA ILE A 6 -8.73 -2.88 19.26
C ILE A 6 -10.19 -3.01 19.69
N ILE A 7 -11.03 -3.66 18.89
CA ILE A 7 -12.45 -3.86 19.22
C ILE A 7 -12.60 -4.65 20.52
N ARG A 8 -11.78 -5.68 20.75
CA ARG A 8 -11.90 -6.57 21.92
C ARG A 8 -11.22 -6.02 23.18
N ASN A 9 -10.09 -5.33 23.03
CA ASN A 9 -9.20 -5.00 24.14
C ASN A 9 -8.83 -3.51 24.22
N GLY A 10 -9.27 -2.70 23.26
CA GLY A 10 -9.07 -1.26 23.28
C GLY A 10 -9.88 -0.60 24.39
N LYS A 11 -9.40 0.55 24.87
CA LYS A 11 -10.11 1.36 25.85
C LYS A 11 -10.99 2.39 25.16
N GLU A 12 -12.18 2.62 25.71
CA GLU A 12 -13.08 3.67 25.19
C GLU A 12 -12.42 5.05 25.27
N GLY A 13 -12.64 5.86 24.23
CA GLY A 13 -12.04 7.20 24.13
C GLY A 13 -10.58 7.22 23.69
N GLU A 14 -9.89 6.07 23.64
CA GLU A 14 -8.49 6.01 23.26
C GLU A 14 -8.30 5.90 21.73
N VAL A 15 -7.23 6.53 21.24
CA VAL A 15 -6.77 6.42 19.84
C VAL A 15 -5.53 5.53 19.77
N TYR A 16 -5.50 4.62 18.81
CA TYR A 16 -4.37 3.70 18.57
C TYR A 16 -3.87 3.83 17.14
N ASN A 17 -2.60 4.19 16.99
CA ASN A 17 -1.91 4.15 15.70
C ASN A 17 -1.58 2.70 15.33
N ILE A 18 -1.83 2.33 14.06
CA ILE A 18 -1.47 1.03 13.50
C ILE A 18 -0.41 1.25 12.43
N GLY A 19 0.78 0.65 12.61
CA GLY A 19 1.91 0.85 11.73
C GLY A 19 2.87 -0.35 11.77
N GLY A 20 3.63 -0.55 10.68
CA GLY A 20 4.54 -1.69 10.54
C GLY A 20 6.03 -1.34 10.59
N HIS A 21 6.40 -0.08 10.88
CA HIS A 21 7.79 0.41 10.81
C HIS A 21 8.49 0.15 9.46
N ASN A 22 7.76 0.32 8.35
CA ASN A 22 8.23 -0.02 6.99
C ASN A 22 8.33 1.20 6.08
N GLU A 23 9.12 2.21 6.46
CA GLU A 23 9.32 3.38 5.60
C GLU A 23 10.07 3.00 4.32
N ARG A 24 9.51 3.45 3.18
CA ARG A 24 10.04 3.25 1.82
C ARG A 24 9.66 4.44 0.96
N THR A 25 10.49 4.77 -0.02
CA THR A 25 10.11 5.71 -1.07
C THR A 25 9.23 5.02 -2.10
N ASN A 26 8.40 5.80 -2.82
CA ASN A 26 7.58 5.28 -3.91
C ASN A 26 8.42 4.54 -4.97
N LEU A 27 9.61 5.08 -5.29
CA LEU A 27 10.52 4.47 -6.25
C LEU A 27 11.05 3.11 -5.79
N GLN A 28 11.36 2.95 -4.48
CA GLN A 28 11.75 1.65 -3.93
C GLN A 28 10.63 0.61 -4.10
N VAL A 29 9.39 0.98 -3.82
CA VAL A 29 8.22 0.10 -3.98
C VAL A 29 8.07 -0.32 -5.45
N VAL A 30 8.11 0.63 -6.39
CA VAL A 30 7.99 0.34 -7.83
C VAL A 30 9.10 -0.58 -8.34
N LYS A 31 10.35 -0.33 -7.96
CA LYS A 31 11.48 -1.19 -8.34
C LYS A 31 11.35 -2.60 -7.78
N THR A 32 10.85 -2.76 -6.57
CA THR A 32 10.57 -4.08 -5.99
C THR A 32 9.55 -4.86 -6.83
N ILE A 33 8.48 -4.19 -7.27
CA ILE A 33 7.44 -4.81 -8.10
C ILE A 33 8.00 -5.18 -9.49
N ILE A 34 8.72 -4.27 -10.15
CA ILE A 34 9.33 -4.50 -11.48
C ILE A 34 10.28 -5.71 -11.42
N LYS A 35 11.13 -5.77 -10.40
CA LYS A 35 12.05 -6.88 -10.20
C LYS A 35 11.29 -8.20 -9.98
N ALA A 36 10.27 -8.21 -9.11
CA ALA A 36 9.49 -9.40 -8.81
C ALA A 36 8.75 -9.95 -10.06
N LEU A 37 8.35 -9.08 -10.99
CA LEU A 37 7.69 -9.45 -12.25
C LEU A 37 8.67 -9.72 -13.40
N ASN A 38 9.98 -9.69 -13.13
CA ASN A 38 11.05 -9.82 -14.13
C ASN A 38 10.86 -8.87 -15.32
N LYS A 39 10.63 -7.57 -15.03
CA LYS A 39 10.46 -6.50 -16.02
C LYS A 39 11.64 -5.53 -16.02
N SER A 40 11.76 -4.73 -17.08
CA SER A 40 12.76 -3.66 -17.16
C SER A 40 12.33 -2.45 -16.33
N GLU A 41 13.30 -1.78 -15.71
CA GLU A 41 13.09 -0.47 -15.07
C GLU A 41 12.76 0.63 -16.10
N ASP A 42 12.93 0.40 -17.40
CA ASP A 42 12.53 1.33 -18.47
C ASP A 42 11.02 1.61 -18.49
N LEU A 43 10.22 0.78 -17.82
CA LEU A 43 8.78 1.01 -17.62
C LEU A 43 8.50 2.14 -16.60
N ILE A 44 9.51 2.63 -15.89
CA ILE A 44 9.36 3.72 -14.92
C ILE A 44 9.41 5.06 -15.67
N GLN A 45 8.28 5.77 -15.68
CA GLN A 45 8.19 7.14 -16.20
C GLN A 45 8.03 8.14 -15.05
N TYR A 46 8.84 9.19 -15.04
CA TYR A 46 8.64 10.33 -14.15
C TYR A 46 7.61 11.27 -14.76
N VAL A 47 6.58 11.60 -13.98
CA VAL A 47 5.51 12.51 -14.37
C VAL A 47 5.49 13.73 -13.46
N THR A 48 4.73 14.76 -13.82
CA THR A 48 4.54 15.94 -12.98
C THR A 48 4.03 15.57 -11.59
N ASP A 49 4.62 16.18 -10.56
CA ASP A 49 4.29 15.89 -9.17
C ASP A 49 2.86 16.30 -8.79
N ARG A 50 2.34 15.71 -7.71
CA ARG A 50 1.01 16.01 -7.16
C ARG A 50 1.04 17.37 -6.44
N PRO A 51 0.12 18.30 -6.73
CA PRO A 51 -0.06 19.49 -5.88
C PRO A 51 -0.33 19.09 -4.43
N GLY A 52 0.42 19.64 -3.47
CA GLY A 52 0.30 19.27 -2.05
C GLY A 52 0.79 17.85 -1.74
N HIS A 53 1.91 17.43 -2.33
CA HIS A 53 2.50 16.12 -2.04
C HIS A 53 3.22 16.12 -0.68
N ASP A 54 2.56 15.52 0.33
CA ASP A 54 3.23 15.17 1.58
C ASP A 54 4.31 14.12 1.31
N GLN A 55 5.56 14.45 1.63
CA GLN A 55 6.72 13.66 1.20
C GLN A 55 7.01 12.45 2.09
N ARG A 56 6.50 12.44 3.32
CA ARG A 56 6.82 11.40 4.30
C ARG A 56 5.68 11.16 5.27
N TYR A 57 5.29 9.90 5.38
CA TYR A 57 4.47 9.40 6.48
C TYR A 57 5.27 8.34 7.24
N ALA A 58 5.28 8.47 8.56
CA ALA A 58 5.86 7.51 9.46
C ALA A 58 4.97 7.41 10.69
N ILE A 59 4.55 6.20 11.03
CA ILE A 59 3.62 5.93 12.12
C ILE A 59 4.38 5.25 13.26
N ASP A 60 4.17 5.76 14.48
CA ASP A 60 4.61 5.13 15.72
C ASP A 60 3.44 4.31 16.32
N PRO A 61 3.49 2.97 16.28
CA PRO A 61 2.49 2.08 16.86
C PRO A 61 2.80 1.69 18.32
N THR A 62 3.81 2.29 18.98
CA THR A 62 4.28 1.89 20.32
C THR A 62 3.16 1.73 21.34
N LYS A 63 2.14 2.61 21.30
CA LYS A 63 0.97 2.51 22.19
C LYS A 63 0.21 1.20 22.00
N MET A 64 -0.04 0.83 20.74
CA MET A 64 -0.73 -0.41 20.40
C MET A 64 0.08 -1.64 20.82
N GLU A 65 1.40 -1.60 20.63
CA GLU A 65 2.29 -2.69 21.05
C GLU A 65 2.29 -2.87 22.57
N LYS A 66 2.36 -1.77 23.33
CA LYS A 66 2.45 -1.81 24.80
C LYS A 66 1.13 -2.16 25.47
N GLU A 67 0.02 -1.59 25.00
CA GLU A 67 -1.28 -1.75 25.67
C GLU A 67 -2.08 -2.95 25.18
N ILE A 68 -1.97 -3.29 23.90
CA ILE A 68 -2.78 -4.34 23.26
C ILE A 68 -1.91 -5.56 22.91
N GLY A 69 -0.58 -5.41 22.87
CA GLY A 69 0.34 -6.50 22.51
C GLY A 69 0.36 -6.82 21.02
N TRP A 70 -0.23 -5.97 20.18
CA TRP A 70 -0.23 -6.18 18.74
C TRP A 70 1.14 -5.88 18.12
N LYS A 71 1.57 -6.72 17.18
CA LYS A 71 2.71 -6.48 16.30
C LYS A 71 2.39 -6.93 14.87
N PRO A 72 2.99 -6.32 13.84
CA PRO A 72 2.85 -6.80 12.48
C PRO A 72 3.43 -8.21 12.34
N ILE A 73 2.71 -9.09 11.65
CA ILE A 73 3.16 -10.46 11.34
C ILE A 73 3.83 -10.58 9.98
N TYR A 74 3.67 -9.56 9.13
CA TYR A 74 4.32 -9.44 7.82
C TYR A 74 5.31 -8.29 7.84
N THR A 75 6.44 -8.46 7.14
CA THR A 75 7.30 -7.36 6.73
C THR A 75 6.84 -6.82 5.38
N PHE A 76 7.36 -5.67 4.96
CA PHE A 76 7.09 -5.19 3.60
C PHE A 76 7.49 -6.24 2.54
N ASP A 77 8.68 -6.84 2.68
CA ASP A 77 9.24 -7.73 1.67
C ASP A 77 8.46 -9.05 1.52
N THR A 78 7.91 -9.60 2.62
CA THR A 78 7.04 -10.78 2.53
C THR A 78 5.65 -10.42 2.02
N GLY A 79 5.06 -9.33 2.52
CA GLY A 79 3.72 -8.89 2.14
C GLY A 79 3.61 -8.49 0.66
N ILE A 80 4.64 -7.81 0.11
CA ILE A 80 4.60 -7.39 -1.30
C ILE A 80 4.68 -8.57 -2.26
N GLN A 81 5.41 -9.63 -1.92
CA GLN A 81 5.48 -10.86 -2.72
C GLN A 81 4.12 -11.55 -2.78
N GLU A 82 3.48 -11.74 -1.63
CA GLU A 82 2.13 -12.33 -1.56
C GLU A 82 1.09 -11.47 -2.27
N THR A 83 1.21 -10.14 -2.17
CA THR A 83 0.32 -9.21 -2.88
C THR A 83 0.46 -9.39 -4.39
N ILE A 84 1.68 -9.41 -4.93
CA ILE A 84 1.92 -9.59 -6.37
C ILE A 84 1.33 -10.92 -6.84
N GLU A 85 1.59 -12.02 -6.12
CA GLU A 85 1.05 -13.33 -6.45
C GLU A 85 -0.48 -13.35 -6.45
N TRP A 86 -1.09 -12.69 -5.47
CA TRP A 86 -2.55 -12.57 -5.40
C TRP A 86 -3.12 -11.88 -6.64
N TYR A 87 -2.54 -10.78 -7.12
CA TYR A 87 -3.00 -10.11 -8.35
C TYR A 87 -2.79 -10.96 -9.61
N LEU A 88 -1.71 -11.76 -9.67
CA LEU A 88 -1.46 -12.64 -10.81
C LEU A 88 -2.46 -13.80 -10.89
N THR A 89 -2.90 -14.31 -9.74
CA THR A 89 -3.80 -15.47 -9.61
C THR A 89 -5.28 -15.11 -9.57
N ASN A 90 -5.63 -13.86 -9.26
CA ASN A 90 -7.02 -13.40 -9.14
C ASN A 90 -7.40 -12.41 -10.27
N LYS A 91 -7.11 -12.78 -11.53
CA LYS A 91 -7.36 -11.90 -12.69
C LYS A 91 -8.81 -11.49 -12.84
N ASP A 92 -9.73 -12.44 -12.74
CA ASP A 92 -11.15 -12.19 -12.89
C ASP A 92 -11.66 -11.14 -11.88
N TRP A 93 -11.05 -11.07 -10.69
CA TRP A 93 -11.42 -10.08 -9.69
C TRP A 93 -11.12 -8.65 -10.15
N TRP A 94 -9.88 -8.36 -10.57
CA TRP A 94 -9.51 -6.99 -10.96
C TRP A 94 -9.89 -6.63 -12.40
N GLN A 95 -9.99 -7.60 -13.31
CA GLN A 95 -10.38 -7.32 -14.69
C GLN A 95 -11.77 -6.72 -14.79
N ASN A 96 -12.70 -7.16 -13.95
CA ASN A 96 -14.04 -6.59 -13.87
C ASN A 96 -14.02 -5.12 -13.43
N ILE A 97 -13.05 -4.71 -12.60
CA ILE A 97 -12.88 -3.32 -12.12
C ILE A 97 -12.38 -2.40 -13.24
N LEU A 98 -11.56 -2.92 -14.16
CA LEU A 98 -11.05 -2.13 -15.29
C LEU A 98 -12.13 -1.77 -16.32
N SER A 99 -13.26 -2.47 -16.30
CA SER A 99 -14.40 -2.15 -17.14
C SER A 99 -15.26 -1.04 -16.50
N GLY A 100 -15.60 -0.01 -17.28
CA GLY A 100 -16.46 1.10 -16.83
C GLY A 100 -15.70 2.32 -16.30
N GLU A 101 -16.17 2.88 -15.18
CA GLU A 101 -15.78 4.20 -14.66
C GLU A 101 -14.28 4.34 -14.34
N TYR A 102 -13.59 3.23 -14.02
CA TYR A 102 -12.15 3.29 -13.75
C TYR A 102 -11.34 3.76 -14.96
N LYS A 103 -11.73 3.33 -16.17
CA LYS A 103 -11.07 3.77 -17.41
C LYS A 103 -11.23 5.28 -17.61
N ASN A 104 -12.46 5.79 -17.45
CA ASN A 104 -12.76 7.22 -17.57
C ASN A 104 -11.96 8.06 -16.55
N TYR A 105 -11.84 7.57 -15.32
CA TYR A 105 -11.03 8.19 -14.28
C TYR A 105 -9.54 8.21 -14.67
N PHE A 106 -9.00 7.08 -15.15
CA PHE A 106 -7.60 6.98 -15.57
C PHE A 106 -7.26 7.98 -16.68
N ASP A 107 -8.09 8.04 -17.73
CA ASP A 107 -7.89 8.95 -18.85
C ASP A 107 -7.94 10.42 -18.40
N LYS A 108 -8.87 10.77 -17.51
CA LYS A 108 -8.97 12.14 -16.95
C LYS A 108 -7.75 12.52 -16.13
N MET A 109 -7.21 11.60 -15.34
CA MET A 109 -6.11 11.88 -14.42
C MET A 109 -4.73 11.85 -15.10
N TYR A 110 -4.55 10.94 -16.07
CA TYR A 110 -3.24 10.62 -16.62
C TYR A 110 -3.14 10.79 -18.14
N GLY A 111 -4.26 10.86 -18.88
CA GLY A 111 -4.24 10.86 -20.36
C GLY A 111 -3.45 12.03 -20.99
N ASN A 112 -3.40 13.18 -20.31
CA ASN A 112 -2.61 14.34 -20.74
C ASN A 112 -1.25 14.47 -20.02
N ARG A 113 -0.93 13.54 -19.11
CA ARG A 113 0.29 13.55 -18.27
C ARG A 113 1.27 12.43 -18.60
N LEU A 114 0.85 11.48 -19.44
CA LEU A 114 1.66 10.38 -19.96
C LEU A 114 2.17 10.71 -21.36
#